data_AF-A0A1C5X700-F1
#
_entry.id   AF-A0A1C5X700-F1
#
_cell.length_a   1.000
_cell.length_b   1.000
_cell.length_c   1.000
_cell.angle_alpha   90.00
_cell.angle_beta   90.00
_cell.angle_gamma   90.00
#
_symmetry.space_group_name_H-M   'P 1'
#
loop_
_entity.id
_entity.type
_entity.pdbx_description
1 polymer ?
#
loop_
_entity_poly.entity_id
_entity_poly.type
_entity_poly.pdbx_seq_one_letter_code
_entity_poly.pdbx_strand_id
1 'polypeptide(L)'
;MAYSLKEINDAVRSDPKGFAEACDAAFAKKVETAAQKIADHRKESRIILLSGPSGSGKTTTALKIEEQLEKMGIQTHTISMDNYFNTIDPETAPRNREGAIDYESPFCLDIELLNRHFSMLDRGETIHVPKYEFARQMRSDILSQPLKLGPDELAIFEGIHALNDVIVGKNPKAFKLYIAARSNVVDEDGAVVFQHPWLRLCRRIVRDYKFRGSDANFTLKMWPNVRRGEKLYISPYKENADLMFDSSLPDEVAVLKPFVVPLLEALPQGKYEIADDILRGFERIEIMEESNIAPSSLVREFIGGSIYPS
;
A
#
# COMPACT_ATOMS: atom_id res chain seq x y z
N MET A 1 5.70 -2.04 16.81
CA MET A 1 6.77 -2.97 17.25
C MET A 1 8.07 -2.48 16.62
N ALA A 2 9.22 -2.92 17.11
CA ALA A 2 10.52 -2.60 16.50
C ALA A 2 11.24 -3.91 16.18
N TYR A 3 12.03 -3.92 15.11
CA TYR A 3 12.90 -5.03 14.76
C TYR A 3 14.31 -4.76 15.27
N SER A 4 14.98 -5.79 15.77
CA SER A 4 16.39 -5.69 16.18
C SER A 4 17.29 -5.74 14.94
N LEU A 5 18.15 -4.74 14.79
CA LEU A 5 19.19 -4.71 13.77
C LEU A 5 20.10 -5.94 13.88
N LYS A 6 20.45 -6.33 15.11
CA LYS A 6 21.32 -7.46 15.37
C LYS A 6 20.69 -8.76 14.86
N GLU A 7 19.41 -8.97 15.16
CA GLU A 7 18.70 -10.19 14.74
C GLU A 7 18.58 -10.26 13.22
N ILE A 8 18.26 -9.13 12.56
CA ILE A 8 18.23 -9.03 11.10
C ILE A 8 19.59 -9.40 10.51
N ASN A 9 20.66 -8.74 10.97
CA ASN A 9 22.00 -8.94 10.40
C ASN A 9 22.52 -10.36 10.65
N ASP A 10 22.32 -10.92 11.85
CA ASP A 10 22.73 -12.27 12.17
C ASP A 10 21.98 -13.30 11.31
N ALA A 11 20.66 -13.13 11.13
CA ALA A 11 19.85 -14.01 10.29
C ALA A 11 20.23 -13.93 8.80
N VAL A 12 20.49 -12.72 8.29
CA VAL A 12 20.97 -12.51 6.90
C VAL A 12 22.31 -13.21 6.66
N ARG A 13 23.23 -13.19 7.63
CA ARG A 13 24.54 -13.84 7.51
C ARG A 13 24.46 -15.36 7.64
N SER A 14 23.57 -15.88 8.48
CA SER A 14 23.51 -17.32 8.78
C SER A 14 22.68 -18.11 7.77
N ASP A 15 21.46 -17.66 7.48
CA ASP A 15 20.50 -18.34 6.61
C ASP A 15 19.51 -17.32 6.02
N PRO A 16 19.93 -16.56 4.98
CA PRO A 16 19.09 -15.50 4.42
C PRO A 16 17.79 -16.04 3.81
N LYS A 17 17.81 -17.26 3.27
CA LYS A 17 16.63 -17.89 2.69
C LYS A 17 15.64 -18.31 3.77
N GLY A 18 16.09 -19.03 4.80
CA GLY A 18 15.22 -19.41 5.92
C GLY A 18 14.67 -18.19 6.67
N PHE A 19 15.43 -17.11 6.76
CA PHE A 19 14.96 -15.85 7.34
C PHE A 19 13.84 -15.20 6.52
N ALA A 20 13.99 -15.12 5.20
CA ALA A 20 12.95 -14.63 4.29
C ALA A 20 11.67 -15.49 4.38
N GLU A 21 11.81 -16.82 4.37
CA GLU A 21 10.69 -17.76 4.52
C GLU A 21 9.96 -17.57 5.86
N ALA A 22 10.69 -17.34 6.95
CA ALA A 22 10.10 -17.07 8.26
C ALA A 22 9.36 -15.72 8.29
N CYS A 23 9.91 -14.69 7.64
CA CYS A 23 9.25 -13.38 7.49
C CYS A 23 7.93 -13.49 6.72
N ASP A 24 7.94 -14.21 5.60
CA ASP A 24 6.75 -14.46 4.78
C ASP A 24 5.70 -15.30 5.53
N ALA A 25 6.12 -16.33 6.30
CA ALA A 25 5.22 -17.12 7.13
C ALA A 25 4.56 -16.28 8.24
N ALA A 26 5.32 -15.39 8.90
CA ALA A 26 4.77 -14.47 9.90
C ALA A 26 3.78 -13.48 9.27
N PHE A 27 4.03 -13.04 8.03
CA PHE A 27 3.10 -12.21 7.27
C PHE A 27 1.82 -12.97 6.89
N ALA A 28 1.95 -14.20 6.41
CA ALA A 28 0.81 -15.05 6.07
C ALA A 28 -0.13 -15.24 7.26
N LYS A 29 0.41 -15.46 8.47
CA LYS A 29 -0.40 -15.52 9.70
C LYS A 29 -1.17 -14.23 10.00
N LYS A 30 -0.59 -13.06 9.71
CA LYS A 30 -1.29 -11.77 9.82
C LYS A 30 -2.43 -11.69 8.80
N VAL A 31 -2.21 -12.13 7.57
CA VAL A 31 -3.23 -12.20 6.50
C VAL A 31 -4.36 -13.15 6.90
N GLU A 32 -4.07 -14.34 7.39
CA GLU A 32 -5.05 -15.30 7.91
C GLU A 32 -5.92 -14.69 9.02
N THR A 33 -5.29 -13.97 9.96
CA THR A 33 -6.01 -13.29 11.04
C THR A 33 -6.93 -12.19 10.50
N ALA A 34 -6.48 -11.42 9.50
CA ALA A 34 -7.29 -10.38 8.87
C ALA A 34 -8.46 -10.97 8.08
N ALA A 35 -8.21 -12.02 7.29
CA ALA A 35 -9.22 -12.75 6.54
C ALA A 35 -10.28 -13.36 7.46
N GLN A 36 -9.88 -13.95 8.58
CA GLN A 36 -10.83 -14.48 9.57
C GLN A 36 -11.74 -13.39 10.13
N LYS A 37 -11.19 -12.23 10.50
CA LYS A 37 -12.00 -11.09 10.99
C LYS A 37 -12.98 -10.57 9.94
N ILE A 38 -12.53 -10.48 8.68
CA ILE A 38 -13.39 -10.07 7.56
C ILE A 38 -14.49 -11.11 7.34
N ALA A 39 -14.14 -12.40 7.34
CA ALA A 39 -15.10 -13.48 7.22
C ALA A 39 -16.15 -13.39 8.34
N ASP A 40 -15.76 -13.21 9.59
CA ASP A 40 -16.70 -13.09 10.72
C ASP A 40 -17.63 -11.88 10.58
N HIS A 41 -17.16 -10.79 9.95
CA HIS A 41 -17.93 -9.58 9.68
C HIS A 41 -18.83 -9.64 8.43
N ARG A 42 -18.67 -10.66 7.57
CA ARG A 42 -19.33 -10.71 6.23
C ARG A 42 -20.85 -10.57 6.23
N LYS A 43 -21.51 -10.88 7.35
CA LYS A 43 -22.97 -10.77 7.51
C LYS A 43 -23.43 -9.33 7.76
N GLU A 44 -22.55 -8.46 8.25
CA GLU A 44 -22.85 -7.06 8.52
C GLU A 44 -22.72 -6.18 7.28
N SER A 45 -21.75 -6.50 6.42
CA SER A 45 -21.55 -5.87 5.12
C SER A 45 -20.74 -6.76 4.20
N ARG A 46 -21.01 -6.63 2.89
CA ARG A 46 -20.25 -7.28 1.82
C ARG A 46 -19.12 -6.42 1.29
N ILE A 47 -18.99 -5.19 1.80
CA ILE A 47 -18.00 -4.20 1.40
C ILE A 47 -16.89 -4.15 2.45
N ILE A 48 -15.66 -4.23 1.98
CA ILE A 48 -14.45 -4.06 2.78
C ILE A 48 -13.71 -2.84 2.23
N LEU A 49 -13.38 -1.89 3.09
CA LEU A 49 -12.64 -0.68 2.76
C LEU A 49 -11.21 -0.82 3.28
N LEU A 50 -10.24 -0.79 2.37
CA LEU A 50 -8.84 -1.00 2.69
C LEU A 50 -8.05 0.25 2.28
N SER A 51 -7.51 0.95 3.28
CA SER A 51 -6.65 2.10 3.07
C SER A 51 -5.23 1.82 3.53
N GLY A 52 -4.29 2.51 2.90
CA GLY A 52 -2.91 2.55 3.33
C GLY A 52 -2.20 3.67 2.59
N PRO A 53 -1.25 4.36 3.22
CA PRO A 53 -0.54 5.44 2.56
C PRO A 53 0.42 4.88 1.49
N SER A 54 0.93 5.73 0.61
CA SER A 54 1.82 5.29 -0.49
C SER A 54 3.04 4.50 0.04
N GLY A 55 3.35 3.37 -0.62
CA GLY A 55 4.42 2.45 -0.20
C GLY A 55 4.04 1.50 0.95
N SER A 56 2.76 1.43 1.33
CA SER A 56 2.29 0.52 2.40
C SER A 56 2.19 -0.94 1.98
N GLY A 57 2.13 -1.29 0.70
CA GLY A 57 1.89 -2.67 0.26
C GLY A 57 0.41 -3.07 0.32
N LYS A 58 -0.49 -2.07 0.27
CA LYS A 58 -1.93 -2.25 0.41
C LYS A 58 -2.54 -3.13 -0.69
N THR A 59 -2.06 -2.99 -1.92
CA THR A 59 -2.60 -3.70 -3.09
C THR A 59 -2.25 -5.18 -3.02
N THR A 60 -0.98 -5.55 -2.83
CA THR A 60 -0.61 -6.96 -2.65
C THR A 60 -1.20 -7.56 -1.38
N THR A 61 -1.31 -6.80 -0.29
CA THR A 61 -1.99 -7.29 0.92
C THR A 61 -3.48 -7.55 0.69
N ALA A 62 -4.19 -6.70 -0.08
CA ALA A 62 -5.58 -6.91 -0.45
C ALA A 62 -5.76 -8.24 -1.22
N LEU A 63 -4.93 -8.46 -2.24
CA LEU A 63 -4.94 -9.68 -3.06
C LEU A 63 -4.61 -10.93 -2.23
N LYS A 64 -3.71 -10.82 -1.25
CA LYS A 64 -3.41 -11.91 -0.31
C LYS A 64 -4.58 -12.23 0.62
N ILE A 65 -5.31 -11.22 1.08
CA ILE A 65 -6.51 -11.40 1.88
C ILE A 65 -7.62 -12.04 1.05
N GLU A 66 -7.82 -11.60 -0.19
CA GLU A 66 -8.73 -12.20 -1.17
C GLU A 66 -8.41 -13.68 -1.38
N GLU A 67 -7.16 -14.03 -1.72
CA GLU A 67 -6.70 -15.41 -1.88
C GLU A 67 -6.99 -16.27 -0.63
N GLN A 68 -6.81 -15.69 0.57
CA GLN A 68 -7.07 -16.38 1.82
C GLN A 68 -8.58 -16.57 2.10
N LEU A 69 -9.41 -15.58 1.78
CA LEU A 69 -10.87 -15.69 1.88
C LEU A 69 -11.42 -16.74 0.89
N GLU A 70 -10.87 -16.80 -0.32
CA GLU A 70 -11.22 -17.82 -1.31
C GLU A 70 -10.88 -19.23 -0.82
N LYS A 71 -9.72 -19.43 -0.18
CA LYS A 71 -9.35 -20.69 0.49
C LYS A 71 -10.35 -21.08 1.60
N MET A 72 -11.00 -20.10 2.22
CA MET A 72 -12.07 -20.30 3.21
C MET A 72 -13.44 -20.53 2.56
N GLY A 73 -13.53 -20.57 1.22
CA GLY A 73 -14.77 -20.75 0.46
C GLY A 73 -15.57 -19.46 0.26
N ILE A 74 -14.98 -18.29 0.51
CA ILE A 74 -15.62 -16.98 0.38
C ILE A 74 -15.06 -16.29 -0.86
N GLN A 75 -15.79 -16.37 -1.97
CA GLN A 75 -15.42 -15.67 -3.20
C GLN A 75 -15.37 -14.16 -2.92
N THR A 76 -14.26 -13.54 -3.28
CA THR A 76 -13.96 -12.15 -2.95
C THR A 76 -13.40 -11.48 -4.20
N HIS A 77 -13.69 -10.20 -4.38
CA HIS A 77 -13.21 -9.43 -5.54
C HIS A 77 -12.48 -8.19 -5.05
N THR A 78 -11.19 -8.04 -5.36
CA THR A 78 -10.44 -6.81 -5.07
C THR A 78 -10.63 -5.78 -6.18
N ILE A 79 -11.06 -4.58 -5.80
CA ILE A 79 -11.29 -3.42 -6.68
C ILE A 79 -10.38 -2.27 -6.27
N SER A 80 -9.53 -1.82 -7.19
CA SER A 80 -8.75 -0.61 -6.98
C SER A 80 -9.62 0.64 -7.10
N MET A 81 -9.65 1.47 -6.05
CA MET A 81 -10.34 2.76 -6.04
C MET A 81 -9.65 3.79 -6.92
N ASP A 82 -8.40 3.56 -7.31
CA ASP A 82 -7.68 4.39 -8.29
C ASP A 82 -8.42 4.41 -9.64
N ASN A 83 -9.22 3.39 -9.95
CA ASN A 83 -10.06 3.39 -11.13
C ASN A 83 -11.20 4.44 -11.09
N TYR A 84 -11.55 4.94 -9.90
CA TYR A 84 -12.62 5.92 -9.71
C TYR A 84 -12.12 7.36 -9.77
N PHE A 85 -10.86 7.63 -10.13
CA PHE A 85 -10.43 9.00 -10.41
C PHE A 85 -11.29 9.64 -11.51
N ASN A 86 -11.57 10.93 -11.34
CA ASN A 86 -12.16 11.77 -12.37
C ASN A 86 -11.10 12.14 -13.42
N THR A 87 -11.53 12.34 -14.66
CA THR A 87 -10.71 13.11 -15.61
C THR A 87 -10.52 14.50 -15.03
N ILE A 88 -9.28 14.92 -14.85
CA ILE A 88 -8.97 16.18 -14.16
C ILE A 88 -9.27 17.33 -15.11
N ASP A 89 -10.29 18.10 -14.78
CA ASP A 89 -10.54 19.41 -15.37
C ASP A 89 -9.84 20.48 -14.52
N PRO A 90 -8.84 21.20 -15.06
CA PRO A 90 -8.14 22.25 -14.33
C PRO A 90 -9.08 23.30 -13.74
N GLU A 91 -10.22 23.61 -14.35
CA GLU A 91 -11.12 24.65 -13.83
C GLU A 91 -11.84 24.24 -12.55
N THR A 92 -12.17 22.95 -12.42
CA THR A 92 -12.98 22.41 -11.31
C THR A 92 -12.18 21.57 -10.31
N ALA A 93 -10.94 21.20 -10.65
CA ALA A 93 -10.09 20.39 -9.80
C ALA A 93 -9.81 21.05 -8.44
N PRO A 94 -9.75 20.25 -7.34
CA PRO A 94 -9.46 20.77 -6.02
C PRO A 94 -8.10 21.47 -6.00
N ARG A 95 -8.00 22.55 -5.22
CA ARG A 95 -6.78 23.36 -5.11
C ARG A 95 -6.17 23.27 -3.72
N ASN A 96 -4.84 23.26 -3.67
CA ASN A 96 -4.11 23.38 -2.41
C ASN A 96 -4.07 24.85 -1.96
N ARG A 97 -3.41 25.11 -0.82
CA ARG A 97 -3.34 26.47 -0.24
C ARG A 97 -2.59 27.46 -1.13
N GLU A 98 -1.73 26.95 -1.99
CA GLU A 98 -0.92 27.70 -2.95
C GLU A 98 -1.64 27.90 -4.30
N GLY A 99 -2.87 27.41 -4.46
CA GLY A 99 -3.68 27.53 -5.68
C GLY A 99 -3.36 26.51 -6.79
N ALA A 100 -2.38 25.63 -6.58
CA ALA A 100 -2.08 24.53 -7.50
C ALA A 100 -3.11 23.40 -7.34
N ILE A 101 -3.25 22.56 -8.38
CA ILE A 101 -4.15 21.39 -8.32
C ILE A 101 -3.66 20.45 -7.21
N ASP A 102 -4.57 20.07 -6.31
CA ASP A 102 -4.31 19.12 -5.24
C ASP A 102 -4.69 17.71 -5.66
N TYR A 103 -3.79 17.06 -6.39
CA TYR A 103 -3.95 15.68 -6.86
C TYR A 103 -4.08 14.64 -5.73
N GLU A 104 -3.74 15.00 -4.49
CA GLU A 104 -3.87 14.13 -3.32
C GLU A 104 -5.24 14.26 -2.64
N SER A 105 -6.12 15.14 -3.13
CA SER A 105 -7.44 15.36 -2.55
C SER A 105 -8.37 14.18 -2.84
N PRO A 106 -9.17 13.71 -1.86
CA PRO A 106 -10.17 12.66 -2.10
C PRO A 106 -11.23 13.11 -3.13
N PHE A 107 -11.41 14.41 -3.34
CA PHE A 107 -12.33 14.97 -4.35
C PHE A 107 -11.82 14.83 -5.79
N CYS A 108 -10.60 14.32 -6.00
CA CYS A 108 -10.18 13.83 -7.31
C CYS A 108 -10.86 12.50 -7.67
N LEU A 109 -11.43 11.76 -6.70
CA LEU A 109 -12.26 10.59 -6.94
C LEU A 109 -13.70 10.97 -7.26
N ASP A 110 -14.35 10.15 -8.08
CA ASP A 110 -15.79 10.14 -8.31
C ASP A 110 -16.51 9.50 -7.11
N ILE A 111 -16.54 10.23 -6.00
CA ILE A 111 -17.13 9.79 -4.73
C ILE A 111 -18.62 9.45 -4.92
N GLU A 112 -19.32 10.15 -5.81
CA GLU A 112 -20.73 9.88 -6.08
C GLU A 112 -20.91 8.53 -6.77
N LEU A 113 -20.17 8.25 -7.86
CA LEU A 113 -20.21 6.95 -8.53
C LEU A 113 -19.80 5.82 -7.59
N LEU A 114 -18.74 6.01 -6.81
CA LEU A 114 -18.26 5.02 -5.87
C LEU A 114 -19.34 4.65 -4.84
N ASN A 115 -20.00 5.65 -4.24
CA ASN A 115 -21.08 5.42 -3.28
C ASN A 115 -22.33 4.78 -3.91
N ARG A 116 -22.66 5.14 -5.15
CA ARG A 116 -23.71 4.44 -5.91
C ARG A 116 -23.35 2.97 -6.11
N HIS A 117 -22.11 2.67 -6.50
CA HIS A 117 -21.66 1.30 -6.70
C HIS A 117 -21.69 0.47 -5.42
N PHE A 118 -21.28 1.01 -4.28
CA PHE A 118 -21.44 0.31 -3.00
C PHE A 118 -22.90 -0.04 -2.72
N SER A 119 -23.80 0.93 -2.89
CA SER A 119 -25.24 0.73 -2.68
C SER A 119 -25.83 -0.31 -3.62
N MET A 120 -25.37 -0.35 -4.88
CA MET A 120 -25.76 -1.34 -5.88
C MET A 120 -25.29 -2.74 -5.48
N LEU A 121 -24.02 -2.89 -5.10
CA LEU A 121 -23.45 -4.15 -4.66
C LEU A 121 -24.16 -4.71 -3.41
N ASP A 122 -24.48 -3.86 -2.43
CA ASP A 122 -25.26 -4.25 -1.25
C ASP A 122 -26.65 -4.79 -1.61
N ARG A 123 -27.27 -4.27 -2.69
CA ARG A 123 -28.55 -4.77 -3.23
C ARG A 123 -28.40 -5.96 -4.19
N GLY A 124 -27.18 -6.44 -4.44
CA GLY A 124 -26.91 -7.51 -5.40
C GLY A 124 -27.10 -7.10 -6.86
N GLU A 125 -26.96 -5.81 -7.17
CA GLU A 125 -26.99 -5.28 -8.53
C GLU A 125 -25.59 -5.36 -9.16
N THR A 126 -25.55 -5.35 -10.50
CA THR A 126 -24.30 -5.35 -11.28
C THR A 126 -23.74 -3.93 -11.37
N ILE A 127 -22.44 -3.76 -11.13
CA ILE A 127 -21.71 -2.52 -11.38
C ILE A 127 -20.72 -2.68 -12.54
N HIS A 128 -20.33 -1.57 -13.16
CA HIS A 128 -19.23 -1.53 -14.13
C HIS A 128 -18.11 -0.66 -13.55
N VAL A 129 -17.10 -1.30 -12.97
CA VAL A 129 -15.97 -0.59 -12.33
C VAL A 129 -15.26 0.26 -13.38
N PRO A 130 -15.16 1.59 -13.26
CA PRO A 130 -14.47 2.39 -14.28
C PRO A 130 -13.03 1.94 -14.49
N LYS A 131 -12.36 2.47 -15.52
CA LYS A 131 -10.91 2.29 -15.70
C LYS A 131 -10.26 3.66 -15.81
N TYR A 132 -9.20 3.89 -15.03
CA TYR A 132 -8.44 5.13 -15.10
C TYR A 132 -7.06 4.90 -15.73
N GLU A 133 -6.70 5.71 -16.72
CA GLU A 133 -5.43 5.64 -17.42
C GLU A 133 -4.47 6.71 -16.89
N PHE A 134 -3.63 6.35 -15.91
CA PHE A 134 -2.69 7.30 -15.29
C PHE A 134 -1.74 7.99 -16.28
N ALA A 135 -1.34 7.30 -17.36
CA ALA A 135 -0.48 7.88 -18.40
C ALA A 135 -1.14 9.06 -19.14
N ARG A 136 -2.48 9.05 -19.25
CA ARG A 136 -3.29 10.09 -19.89
C ARG A 136 -4.04 10.98 -18.90
N GLN A 137 -4.03 10.62 -17.63
CA GLN A 137 -4.77 11.29 -16.55
C GLN A 137 -6.28 11.40 -16.83
N MET A 138 -6.87 10.37 -17.44
CA MET A 138 -8.29 10.36 -17.82
C MET A 138 -8.95 9.01 -17.61
N ARG A 139 -10.28 9.04 -17.48
CA ARG A 139 -11.11 7.84 -17.48
C ARG A 139 -11.18 7.26 -18.90
N SER A 140 -11.10 5.93 -19.00
CA SER A 140 -11.24 5.20 -20.26
C SER A 140 -12.72 5.11 -20.63
N ASP A 141 -13.03 5.29 -21.92
CA ASP A 141 -14.40 5.12 -22.46
C ASP A 141 -14.76 3.64 -22.69
N ILE A 142 -13.80 2.73 -22.50
CA ILE A 142 -14.00 1.30 -22.65
C ILE A 142 -14.77 0.77 -21.44
N LEU A 143 -15.95 0.18 -21.70
CA LEU A 143 -16.73 -0.53 -20.69
C LEU A 143 -15.89 -1.65 -20.06
N SER A 144 -15.79 -1.62 -18.75
CA SER A 144 -15.12 -2.64 -17.96
C SER A 144 -15.97 -3.89 -17.78
N GLN A 145 -15.31 -4.94 -17.28
CA GLN A 145 -16.00 -6.16 -16.90
C GLN A 145 -17.06 -5.88 -15.82
N PRO A 146 -18.30 -6.38 -16.00
CA PRO A 146 -19.33 -6.25 -15.00
C PRO A 146 -18.95 -7.02 -13.73
N LEU A 147 -19.19 -6.43 -12.57
CA LEU A 147 -19.07 -7.09 -11.27
C LEU A 147 -20.45 -7.19 -10.64
N LYS A 148 -20.82 -8.41 -10.23
CA LYS A 148 -22.03 -8.67 -9.44
C LYS A 148 -21.66 -9.67 -8.35
N LEU A 149 -21.92 -9.31 -7.10
CA LEU A 149 -21.63 -10.19 -5.98
C LEU A 149 -22.75 -11.24 -5.80
N GLY A 150 -22.37 -12.51 -5.71
CA GLY A 150 -23.25 -13.62 -5.28
C GLY A 150 -23.53 -13.63 -3.76
N PRO A 151 -24.53 -14.38 -3.24
CA PRO A 151 -25.10 -14.21 -1.89
C PRO A 151 -24.13 -14.11 -0.70
N ASP A 152 -22.94 -14.72 -0.78
CA ASP A 152 -21.90 -14.69 0.27
C ASP A 152 -20.56 -14.12 -0.23
N GLU A 153 -20.58 -13.45 -1.38
CA GLU A 153 -19.38 -12.85 -1.96
C GLU A 153 -19.10 -11.45 -1.39
N LEU A 154 -17.81 -11.12 -1.36
CA LEU A 154 -17.26 -9.89 -0.80
C LEU A 154 -16.59 -9.02 -1.87
N ALA A 155 -16.55 -7.71 -1.63
CA ALA A 155 -15.80 -6.77 -2.44
C ALA A 155 -14.82 -5.97 -1.56
N ILE A 156 -13.52 -6.09 -1.84
CA ILE A 156 -12.48 -5.30 -1.19
C ILE A 156 -12.19 -4.08 -2.07
N PHE A 157 -12.53 -2.89 -1.60
CA PHE A 157 -12.15 -1.64 -2.24
C PHE A 157 -10.88 -1.11 -1.60
N GLU A 158 -9.78 -1.18 -2.34
CA GLU A 158 -8.47 -0.71 -1.89
C GLU A 158 -8.14 0.66 -2.48
N GLY A 159 -7.69 1.59 -1.64
CA GLY A 159 -7.36 2.94 -2.07
C GLY A 159 -6.84 3.81 -0.95
N ILE A 160 -6.00 4.78 -1.28
CA ILE A 160 -5.40 5.65 -0.26
C ILE A 160 -6.46 6.42 0.55
N HIS A 161 -7.63 6.70 -0.03
CA HIS A 161 -8.74 7.41 0.61
C HIS A 161 -9.85 6.50 1.16
N ALA A 162 -9.74 5.17 1.08
CA ALA A 162 -10.85 4.26 1.39
C ALA A 162 -11.48 4.49 2.79
N LEU A 163 -10.71 4.97 3.77
CA LEU A 163 -11.18 5.25 5.11
C LEU A 163 -11.62 6.69 5.37
N ASN A 164 -11.49 7.58 4.38
CA ASN A 164 -11.90 8.98 4.50
C ASN A 164 -13.41 9.08 4.77
N ASP A 165 -13.84 10.03 5.61
CA ASP A 165 -15.25 10.16 6.00
C ASP A 165 -16.20 10.41 4.83
N VAL A 166 -15.72 11.02 3.73
CA VAL A 166 -16.54 11.20 2.51
C VAL A 166 -16.93 9.87 1.85
N ILE A 167 -16.17 8.80 2.14
CA ILE A 167 -16.40 7.42 1.68
C ILE A 167 -17.03 6.61 2.82
N VAL A 168 -16.40 6.56 4.00
CA VAL A 168 -16.85 5.79 5.15
C VAL A 168 -18.22 6.23 5.67
N GLY A 169 -18.51 7.54 5.66
CA GLY A 169 -19.77 8.07 6.16
C GLY A 169 -21.01 7.56 5.42
N LYS A 170 -20.86 7.13 4.16
CA LYS A 170 -21.92 6.48 3.38
C LYS A 170 -21.94 4.96 3.51
N ASN A 171 -20.88 4.37 4.07
CA ASN A 171 -20.69 2.92 4.21
C ASN A 171 -20.27 2.57 5.64
N PRO A 172 -21.05 2.95 6.67
CA PRO A 172 -20.63 2.81 8.07
C PRO A 172 -20.46 1.34 8.47
N LYS A 173 -21.19 0.41 7.85
CA LYS A 173 -21.13 -1.04 8.14
C LYS A 173 -19.98 -1.79 7.45
N ALA A 174 -19.30 -1.18 6.48
CA ALA A 174 -18.19 -1.83 5.80
C ALA A 174 -17.08 -2.19 6.80
N PHE A 175 -16.42 -3.34 6.64
CA PHE A 175 -15.22 -3.66 7.42
C PHE A 175 -14.06 -2.78 6.95
N LYS A 176 -13.31 -2.19 7.87
CA LYS A 176 -12.31 -1.17 7.57
C LYS A 176 -10.92 -1.64 7.98
N LEU A 177 -10.01 -1.73 7.01
CA LEU A 177 -8.63 -2.12 7.21
C LEU A 177 -7.69 -0.95 6.93
N TYR A 178 -6.79 -0.64 7.86
CA TYR A 178 -5.70 0.30 7.63
C TYR A 178 -4.34 -0.41 7.60
N ILE A 179 -3.68 -0.37 6.46
CA ILE A 179 -2.39 -1.01 6.21
C ILE A 179 -1.28 0.04 6.23
N ALA A 180 -0.24 -0.20 7.03
CA ALA A 180 0.97 0.62 6.97
C ALA A 180 2.19 -0.20 7.42
N ALA A 181 3.36 0.13 6.90
CA ALA A 181 4.63 -0.32 7.47
C ALA A 181 4.96 0.53 8.69
N ARG A 182 4.94 -0.08 9.88
CA ARG A 182 4.93 0.63 11.18
C ARG A 182 6.09 0.28 12.09
N SER A 183 6.93 -0.67 11.70
CA SER A 183 8.07 -1.09 12.53
C SER A 183 9.35 -0.35 12.16
N ASN A 184 10.01 0.20 13.18
CA ASN A 184 11.37 0.73 13.08
C ASN A 184 12.38 -0.41 13.22
N VAL A 185 13.60 -0.20 12.71
CA VAL A 185 14.77 -1.01 13.08
C VAL A 185 15.54 -0.26 14.16
N VAL A 186 15.84 -0.94 15.26
CA VAL A 186 16.59 -0.40 16.40
C VAL A 186 17.85 -1.21 16.64
N ASP A 187 18.88 -0.59 17.21
CA ASP A 187 20.06 -1.32 17.65
C ASP A 187 19.89 -1.90 19.06
N GLU A 188 20.96 -2.51 19.58
CA GLU A 188 20.98 -3.21 20.87
C GLU A 188 20.65 -2.28 22.04
N ASP A 189 20.96 -0.99 21.93
CA ASP A 189 20.65 0.05 22.91
C ASP A 189 19.23 0.64 22.72
N GLY A 190 18.49 0.18 21.71
CA GLY A 190 17.16 0.65 21.38
C GLY A 190 17.15 1.96 20.56
N ALA A 191 18.31 2.44 20.10
CA ALA A 191 18.37 3.62 19.24
C ALA A 191 17.86 3.28 17.83
N VAL A 192 17.06 4.17 17.25
CA VAL A 192 16.47 3.94 15.92
C VAL A 192 17.55 4.06 14.85
N VAL A 193 17.78 2.96 14.14
CA VAL A 193 18.71 2.85 13.01
C VAL A 193 18.01 3.13 11.69
N PHE A 194 16.77 2.65 11.57
CA PHE A 194 15.98 2.81 10.34
C PHE A 194 14.52 3.07 10.69
N GLN A 195 14.00 4.20 10.22
CA GLN A 195 12.64 4.63 10.56
C GLN A 195 11.60 3.99 9.63
N HIS A 196 10.44 3.65 10.16
CA HIS A 196 9.33 3.11 9.37
C HIS A 196 8.85 4.01 8.20
N PRO A 197 8.92 5.37 8.26
CA PRO A 197 8.59 6.20 7.10
C PRO A 197 9.67 6.11 6.00
N TRP A 198 10.93 5.86 6.37
CA TRP A 198 12.02 5.67 5.41
C TRP A 198 11.79 4.40 4.60
N LEU A 199 11.36 3.33 5.25
CA LEU A 199 11.04 2.08 4.58
C LEU A 199 9.99 2.28 3.48
N ARG A 200 8.91 3.01 3.77
CA ARG A 200 7.89 3.33 2.76
C ARG A 200 8.44 4.16 1.61
N LEU A 201 9.32 5.12 1.89
CA LEU A 201 9.99 5.91 0.87
C LEU A 201 10.90 5.03 -0.01
N CYS A 202 11.68 4.13 0.59
CA CYS A 202 12.52 3.17 -0.11
C CYS A 202 11.69 2.27 -1.03
N ARG A 203 10.61 1.66 -0.52
CA ARG A 203 9.64 0.88 -1.31
C ARG A 203 9.13 1.68 -2.52
N ARG A 204 8.81 2.96 -2.32
CA ARG A 204 8.34 3.85 -3.38
C ARG A 204 9.43 4.17 -4.40
N ILE A 205 10.65 4.50 -3.96
CA ILE A 205 11.78 4.81 -4.85
C ILE A 205 12.04 3.63 -5.79
N VAL A 206 12.14 2.41 -5.26
CA VAL A 206 12.41 1.22 -6.09
C VAL A 206 11.26 0.96 -7.06
N ARG A 207 10.00 1.03 -6.61
CA ARG A 207 8.83 0.85 -7.46
C ARG A 207 8.73 1.90 -8.57
N ASP A 208 8.89 3.18 -8.22
CA ASP A 208 8.78 4.28 -9.17
C ASP A 208 9.91 4.19 -10.23
N TYR A 209 11.12 3.78 -9.83
CA TYR A 209 12.24 3.51 -10.75
C TYR A 209 11.98 2.32 -11.67
N LYS A 210 11.57 1.18 -11.13
CA LYS A 210 11.40 -0.06 -11.91
C LYS A 210 10.18 -0.05 -12.81
N PHE A 211 9.07 0.56 -12.40
CA PHE A 211 7.77 0.37 -13.07
C PHE A 211 7.15 1.66 -13.60
N ARG A 212 7.66 2.84 -13.23
CA ARG A 212 7.08 4.14 -13.62
C ARG A 212 8.06 5.07 -14.34
N GLY A 213 9.27 4.59 -14.64
CA GLY A 213 10.29 5.36 -15.35
C GLY A 213 10.71 6.65 -14.65
N SER A 214 10.60 6.70 -13.32
CA SER A 214 10.91 7.88 -12.50
C SER A 214 12.14 7.62 -11.66
N ASP A 215 13.15 8.50 -11.71
CA ASP A 215 14.35 8.38 -10.89
C ASP A 215 14.11 8.77 -9.41
N ALA A 216 15.08 8.47 -8.55
CA ALA A 216 14.99 8.80 -7.12
C ALA A 216 14.86 10.31 -6.88
N ASN A 217 15.46 11.14 -7.72
CA ASN A 217 15.36 12.60 -7.61
C ASN A 217 13.92 13.08 -7.83
N PHE A 218 13.21 12.54 -8.82
CA PHE A 218 11.80 12.82 -9.06
C PHE A 218 10.94 12.40 -7.86
N THR A 219 11.10 11.18 -7.37
CA THR A 219 10.34 10.67 -6.21
C THR A 219 10.59 11.52 -4.96
N LEU A 220 11.85 11.88 -4.66
CA LEU A 220 12.20 12.71 -3.51
C LEU A 220 11.65 14.14 -3.63
N LYS A 221 11.68 14.74 -4.82
CA LYS A 221 11.07 16.06 -5.08
C LYS A 221 9.56 16.05 -4.80
N MET A 222 8.88 14.95 -5.11
CA MET A 222 7.44 14.78 -4.89
C MET A 222 7.07 14.35 -3.46
N TRP A 223 8.02 13.82 -2.69
CA TRP A 223 7.75 13.23 -1.38
C TRP A 223 7.10 14.19 -0.38
N PRO A 224 7.49 15.48 -0.27
CA PRO A 224 6.82 16.42 0.63
C PRO A 224 5.32 16.58 0.32
N ASN A 225 4.95 16.60 -0.96
CA ASN A 225 3.54 16.71 -1.38
C ASN A 225 2.75 15.47 -0.99
N VAL A 226 3.30 14.27 -1.18
CA VAL A 226 2.63 13.03 -0.75
C VAL A 226 2.53 12.94 0.77
N ARG A 227 3.55 13.38 1.51
CA ARG A 227 3.47 13.45 2.98
C ARG A 227 2.44 14.48 3.45
N ARG A 228 2.27 15.60 2.73
CA ARG A 228 1.19 16.57 2.98
C ARG A 228 -0.17 15.93 2.74
N GLY A 229 -0.38 15.30 1.59
CA GLY A 229 -1.62 14.59 1.25
C GLY A 229 -1.95 13.51 2.29
N GLU A 230 -0.97 12.71 2.68
CA GLU A 230 -1.12 11.71 3.73
C GLU A 230 -1.57 12.32 5.07
N LYS A 231 -1.00 13.45 5.48
CA LYS A 231 -1.38 14.13 6.74
C LYS A 231 -2.79 14.73 6.69
N LEU A 232 -3.25 15.16 5.52
CA LEU A 232 -4.56 15.80 5.36
C LEU A 232 -5.69 14.80 5.14
N TYR A 233 -5.45 13.77 4.33
CA TYR A 233 -6.52 12.98 3.72
C TYR A 233 -6.52 11.49 4.08
N ILE A 234 -5.46 11.00 4.75
CA ILE A 234 -5.28 9.58 5.07
C ILE A 234 -5.10 9.38 6.58
N SER A 235 -4.07 10.00 7.17
CA SER A 235 -3.69 9.83 8.57
C SER A 235 -4.80 10.16 9.57
N PRO A 236 -5.60 11.23 9.39
CA PRO A 236 -6.69 11.53 10.33
C PRO A 236 -7.75 10.44 10.39
N TYR A 237 -7.91 9.66 9.32
CA TYR A 237 -8.97 8.69 9.15
C TYR A 237 -8.54 7.25 9.46
N LYS A 238 -7.28 7.03 9.85
CA LYS A 238 -6.80 5.68 10.20
C LYS A 238 -7.53 5.07 11.41
N GLU A 239 -8.06 5.92 12.31
CA GLU A 239 -8.82 5.50 13.49
C GLU A 239 -10.24 5.03 13.13
N ASN A 240 -10.68 5.24 11.89
CA ASN A 240 -11.89 4.60 11.39
C ASN A 240 -11.69 3.08 11.19
N ALA A 241 -10.47 2.55 11.24
CA ALA A 241 -10.21 1.14 10.95
C ALA A 241 -10.65 0.20 12.09
N ASP A 242 -11.36 -0.87 11.73
CA ASP A 242 -11.65 -2.01 12.60
C ASP A 242 -10.39 -2.85 12.85
N LEU A 243 -9.46 -2.82 11.90
CA LEU A 243 -8.17 -3.52 12.00
C LEU A 243 -7.04 -2.64 11.47
N MET A 244 -5.99 -2.47 12.28
CA MET A 244 -4.71 -1.96 11.81
C MET A 244 -3.78 -3.13 11.48
N PHE A 245 -3.22 -3.12 10.27
CA PHE A 245 -2.35 -4.16 9.74
C PHE A 245 -0.94 -3.62 9.53
N ASP A 246 0.05 -4.20 10.21
CA ASP A 246 1.46 -3.86 9.98
C ASP A 246 2.03 -4.68 8.83
N SER A 247 2.30 -4.00 7.72
CA SER A 247 2.81 -4.60 6.50
C SER A 247 4.33 -4.71 6.45
N SER A 248 5.06 -4.27 7.47
CA SER A 248 6.51 -4.41 7.46
C SER A 248 6.94 -5.87 7.63
N LEU A 249 8.10 -6.17 7.05
CA LEU A 249 8.81 -7.43 7.16
C LEU A 249 10.23 -7.13 7.69
N PRO A 250 10.79 -7.94 8.61
CA PRO A 250 12.14 -7.71 9.13
C PRO A 250 13.25 -7.73 8.07
N ASP A 251 13.16 -8.60 7.07
CA ASP A 251 14.15 -8.82 6.02
C ASP A 251 14.18 -7.70 4.97
N GLU A 252 13.08 -6.97 4.79
CA GLU A 252 12.90 -6.08 3.64
C GLU A 252 13.92 -4.93 3.58
N VAL A 253 14.46 -4.47 4.70
CA VAL A 253 15.50 -3.44 4.70
C VAL A 253 16.80 -3.97 4.10
N ALA A 254 17.15 -5.24 4.37
CA ALA A 254 18.31 -5.90 3.80
C ALA A 254 18.11 -6.17 2.30
N VAL A 255 16.88 -6.52 1.90
CA VAL A 255 16.50 -6.80 0.51
C VAL A 255 16.42 -5.54 -0.35
N LEU A 256 15.95 -4.42 0.21
CA LEU A 256 15.85 -3.16 -0.50
C LEU A 256 17.20 -2.48 -0.69
N LYS A 257 18.18 -2.74 0.19
CA LYS A 257 19.49 -2.08 0.19
C LYS A 257 20.20 -2.11 -1.18
N PRO A 258 20.34 -3.25 -1.89
CA PRO A 258 20.98 -3.31 -3.21
C PRO A 258 20.30 -2.46 -4.29
N PHE A 259 19.00 -2.18 -4.15
CA PHE A 259 18.24 -1.38 -5.10
C PHE A 259 18.26 0.10 -4.72
N VAL A 260 18.14 0.42 -3.43
CA VAL A 260 17.98 1.80 -2.96
C VAL A 260 19.31 2.54 -2.92
N VAL A 261 20.37 1.90 -2.39
CA VAL A 261 21.66 2.58 -2.17
C VAL A 261 22.21 3.18 -3.47
N PRO A 262 22.31 2.43 -4.59
CA PRO A 262 22.82 3.00 -5.84
C PRO A 262 21.98 4.17 -6.38
N LEU A 263 20.65 4.11 -6.18
CA LEU A 263 19.74 5.17 -6.63
C LEU A 263 19.89 6.45 -5.80
N LEU A 264 20.18 6.33 -4.51
CA LEU A 264 20.40 7.48 -3.63
C LEU A 264 21.81 8.05 -3.78
N GLU A 265 22.83 7.22 -3.94
CA GLU A 265 24.22 7.66 -4.17
C GLU A 265 24.42 8.38 -5.51
N ALA A 266 23.56 8.13 -6.49
CA ALA A 266 23.55 8.88 -7.75
C ALA A 266 23.08 10.35 -7.59
N LEU A 267 22.52 10.72 -6.44
CA LEU A 267 22.06 12.08 -6.16
C LEU A 267 23.23 12.97 -5.69
N PRO A 268 23.20 14.29 -5.96
CA PRO A 268 24.17 15.20 -5.36
C PRO A 268 24.10 15.15 -3.82
N GLN A 269 25.24 14.92 -3.18
CA GLN A 269 25.36 14.86 -1.71
C GLN A 269 24.79 16.12 -1.04
N GLY A 270 24.05 15.95 0.06
CA GLY A 270 23.47 17.07 0.81
C GLY A 270 22.24 17.72 0.15
N LYS A 271 21.81 17.27 -1.03
CA LYS A 271 20.61 17.80 -1.69
C LYS A 271 19.33 17.45 -0.93
N TYR A 272 19.27 16.25 -0.35
CA TYR A 272 18.12 15.75 0.39
C TYR A 272 18.59 15.10 1.69
N GLU A 273 18.40 15.78 2.83
CA GLU A 273 18.80 15.28 4.16
C GLU A 273 18.26 13.87 4.46
N ILE A 274 17.01 13.61 4.09
CA ILE A 274 16.38 12.29 4.25
C ILE A 274 17.09 11.18 3.47
N ALA A 275 17.70 11.49 2.31
CA ALA A 275 18.46 10.49 1.55
C ALA A 275 19.78 10.16 2.27
N ASP A 276 20.47 11.18 2.77
CA ASP A 276 21.71 11.00 3.54
C ASP A 276 21.46 10.21 4.84
N ASP A 277 20.34 10.47 5.53
CA ASP A 277 19.90 9.69 6.70
C ASP A 277 19.65 8.21 6.38
N ILE A 278 18.96 7.95 5.27
CA ILE A 278 18.66 6.59 4.82
C ILE A 278 19.96 5.84 4.49
N LEU A 279 20.90 6.49 3.80
CA LEU A 279 22.22 5.92 3.48
C LEU A 279 22.99 5.56 4.76
N ARG A 280 23.03 6.46 5.76
CA ARG A 280 23.62 6.16 7.08
C ARG A 280 22.96 4.97 7.77
N GLY A 281 21.64 4.83 7.68
CA GLY A 281 20.93 3.66 8.17
C GLY A 281 21.38 2.37 7.48
N PHE A 282 21.53 2.41 6.15
CA PHE A 282 21.97 1.25 5.36
C PHE A 282 23.43 0.86 5.59
N GLU A 283 24.31 1.75 6.03
CA GLU A 283 25.70 1.40 6.41
C GLU A 283 25.74 0.29 7.48
N ARG A 284 24.73 0.23 8.36
CA ARG A 284 24.65 -0.74 9.46
C ARG A 284 23.88 -2.02 9.11
N ILE A 285 23.20 -2.07 7.97
CA ILE A 285 22.29 -3.16 7.58
C ILE A 285 23.00 -4.09 6.59
N GLU A 286 22.93 -5.40 6.80
CA GLU A 286 23.48 -6.40 5.88
C GLU A 286 22.73 -6.42 4.54
N ILE A 287 23.39 -6.88 3.49
CA ILE A 287 22.77 -7.04 2.16
C ILE A 287 22.12 -8.42 2.07
N MET A 288 20.87 -8.46 1.59
CA MET A 288 20.22 -9.71 1.19
C MET A 288 19.91 -9.69 -0.31
N GLU A 289 20.38 -10.73 -1.01
CA GLU A 289 20.13 -10.91 -2.45
C GLU A 289 18.67 -11.29 -2.73
N GLU A 290 18.10 -10.75 -3.82
CA GLU A 290 16.70 -11.00 -4.17
C GLU A 290 16.39 -12.46 -4.54
N SER A 291 17.41 -13.28 -4.82
CA SER A 291 17.26 -14.71 -5.10
C SER A 291 16.72 -15.51 -3.90
N ASN A 292 16.83 -14.96 -2.68
CA ASN A 292 16.27 -15.55 -1.46
C ASN A 292 14.77 -15.29 -1.31
N ILE A 293 14.19 -14.37 -2.09
CA ILE A 293 12.82 -13.87 -1.88
C ILE A 293 11.84 -14.63 -2.75
N ALA A 294 10.85 -15.26 -2.12
CA ALA A 294 9.80 -15.98 -2.81
C ALA A 294 9.01 -15.05 -3.76
N PRO A 295 8.56 -15.51 -4.94
CA PRO A 295 7.70 -14.72 -5.83
C PRO A 295 6.39 -14.24 -5.20
N SER A 296 5.94 -14.91 -4.13
CA SER A 296 4.75 -14.56 -3.35
C SER A 296 5.03 -13.56 -2.21
N SER A 297 6.28 -13.21 -1.91
CA SER A 297 6.59 -12.27 -0.82
C SER A 297 6.03 -10.87 -1.10
N LEU A 298 5.63 -10.15 -0.06
CA LEU A 298 5.18 -8.75 -0.20
C LEU A 298 6.26 -7.86 -0.82
N VAL A 299 7.54 -8.12 -0.53
CA VAL A 299 8.65 -7.29 -1.03
C VAL A 299 8.70 -7.26 -2.56
N ARG A 300 8.21 -8.31 -3.23
CA ARG A 300 8.14 -8.42 -4.70
C ARG A 300 7.25 -7.36 -5.35
N GLU A 301 6.31 -6.75 -4.62
CA GLU A 301 5.56 -5.57 -5.09
C GLU A 301 6.51 -4.43 -5.48
N PHE A 302 7.64 -4.29 -4.77
CA PHE A 302 8.55 -3.16 -4.93
C PHE A 302 9.76 -3.49 -5.79
N ILE A 303 10.37 -4.67 -5.58
CA ILE A 303 11.60 -5.05 -6.29
C ILE A 303 11.34 -5.78 -7.62
N GLY A 304 10.09 -6.22 -7.87
CA GLY A 304 9.69 -6.99 -9.06
C GLY A 304 9.80 -8.50 -8.89
N GLY A 305 9.17 -9.23 -9.82
CA GLY A 305 9.05 -10.70 -9.76
C GLY A 305 7.86 -11.20 -8.92
N SER A 306 6.87 -10.34 -8.68
CA SER A 306 5.63 -10.69 -7.97
C SER A 306 4.74 -11.61 -8.82
N ILE A 307 4.12 -12.60 -8.18
CA ILE A 307 3.02 -13.38 -8.79
C ILE A 307 1.68 -12.64 -8.77
N TYR A 308 1.57 -11.61 -7.93
CA TYR A 308 0.38 -10.75 -7.87
C TYR A 308 0.48 -9.65 -8.93
N PRO A 309 -0.63 -9.33 -9.63
CA PRO A 309 -0.66 -8.26 -10.62
C PRO A 309 -0.33 -6.90 -9.99
N SER A 310 0.40 -6.08 -10.76
CA SER A 310 0.84 -4.72 -10.41
C SER A 310 -0.02 -3.64 -11.05
#